data_AF-A0A5M9ZKP0-F1
#
_entry.id   AF-A0A5M9ZKP0-F1
#
_cell.length_a   1.000
_cell.length_b   1.000
_cell.length_c   1.000
_cell.angle_alpha   90.00
_cell.angle_beta   90.00
_cell.angle_gamma   90.00
#
_symmetry.space_group_name_H-M   'P 1'
#
loop_
_entity.id
_entity.type
_entity.pdbx_description
1 polymer ?
#
loop_
_entity_poly.entity_id
_entity_poly.type
_entity_poly.pdbx_seq_one_letter_code
_entity_poly.pdbx_strand_id
1 'polypeptide(L)'
;MRMWAKARGFGGLVGLMRKMTAAFASLVAALASASMLPSVPSAVAAEQRGDVIVIAFQTNWNSVARECAETYGPEGVGFVQVSPPQESITGTQWWTSYQPVSYRLDSKLGTESEFKDMVEECGAAGVGVIADVVINHMAGADRSGMGVAGSAFDGAGDFPAVPYTAANFHDCIQNVSNYRDADNVQNCRLTGLQDLDTGQEYVRVRLAEYMAKLLDLGVAGFRVDAVKHISADDMAAIKSELARRTDVDLDDVLFEQEVIGSASEAKEIQPSNYLRTGKVSEFNVNARLKEAFDGDINSSSFGLARIGASASWVESDKAAVWVTNWDTERNGSALTYKDGAKYLLANAFLLAYGYGQPHLYSGYYFGDTDDGAPGATATTVADMVCPENGDETDGTWQCAQRWTAIRGMIGFHNAVSGTEVVDWREYGENVVGFGRGEIGYLAVNNSDTPVTRTFATSMPAGVYCNVYASGDCSAAVSVKADGTFEATMPAGSAVAVYAGATPGDWSGKRRVDPADPDWFVASAAEMAAAQPTAQADAVMDGETAEAIEETSRSAGLSVVVMAAAMLLVTVAARVRRFVS
;
A
#
# COMPACT_ATOMS: atom_id res chain seq x y z
N MET A 1 3.20 71.79 22.84
CA MET A 1 3.61 72.88 23.76
C MET A 1 4.54 72.30 24.81
N ARG A 2 5.67 72.96 25.13
CA ARG A 2 6.58 72.71 26.28
C ARG A 2 7.08 71.24 26.47
N MET A 3 8.25 70.79 26.00
CA MET A 3 9.63 71.34 25.92
C MET A 3 10.40 71.33 27.27
N TRP A 4 11.56 70.64 27.30
CA TRP A 4 12.87 70.96 27.95
C TRP A 4 13.63 69.66 28.38
N ALA A 5 14.97 69.57 28.46
CA ALA A 5 16.06 69.83 27.48
C ALA A 5 17.48 69.58 28.10
N LYS A 6 18.48 69.25 27.25
CA LYS A 6 19.99 69.23 27.38
C LYS A 6 20.62 67.80 27.35
N ALA A 7 21.57 67.43 26.47
CA ALA A 7 22.85 68.02 25.98
C ALA A 7 24.01 67.92 27.01
N ARG A 8 25.29 67.57 26.75
CA ARG A 8 26.18 67.39 25.55
C ARG A 8 27.17 66.20 25.82
N GLY A 9 28.07 65.70 24.95
CA GLY A 9 28.35 65.91 23.50
C GLY A 9 29.86 66.01 23.12
N PHE A 10 30.28 65.31 22.04
CA PHE A 10 31.57 65.36 21.26
C PHE A 10 32.88 64.69 21.77
N GLY A 11 33.59 64.03 20.82
CA GLY A 11 35.02 63.61 20.86
C GLY A 11 35.27 62.12 21.24
N GLY A 12 36.23 61.38 20.66
CA GLY A 12 37.13 61.64 19.52
C GLY A 12 38.44 60.81 19.56
N LEU A 13 38.70 60.03 18.51
CA LEU A 13 39.99 59.44 18.08
C LEU A 13 40.73 58.33 18.90
N VAL A 14 41.10 57.28 18.14
CA VAL A 14 42.41 56.56 18.10
C VAL A 14 42.85 55.67 19.28
N GLY A 15 43.03 54.37 18.99
CA GLY A 15 44.41 53.87 18.97
C GLY A 15 44.75 52.50 19.59
N LEU A 16 45.07 51.55 18.70
CA LEU A 16 46.25 50.67 18.74
C LEU A 16 46.26 49.36 19.57
N MET A 17 46.52 48.28 18.81
CA MET A 17 46.93 46.94 19.23
C MET A 17 48.18 46.91 20.15
N ARG A 18 48.29 45.90 21.03
CA ARG A 18 49.23 44.74 20.83
C ARG A 18 49.03 43.60 21.83
N LYS A 19 49.51 42.40 21.42
CA LYS A 19 49.42 41.11 22.12
C LYS A 19 50.70 40.80 22.92
N MET A 20 50.59 40.05 24.02
CA MET A 20 51.55 39.08 24.60
C MET A 20 51.00 38.59 25.97
N THR A 21 51.09 37.36 26.48
CA THR A 21 51.45 35.99 26.06
C THR A 21 51.25 35.05 27.28
N ALA A 22 50.77 33.82 27.06
CA ALA A 22 51.02 32.60 27.85
C ALA A 22 50.57 32.45 29.35
N ALA A 23 49.44 31.76 29.53
CA ALA A 23 49.21 30.55 30.36
C ALA A 23 49.72 30.41 31.82
N PHE A 24 48.81 30.04 32.73
CA PHE A 24 48.88 28.77 33.50
C PHE A 24 47.49 28.31 33.99
N ALA A 25 47.38 27.01 34.29
CA ALA A 25 46.17 26.17 34.33
C ALA A 25 45.05 26.48 35.37
N SER A 26 43.81 26.28 34.90
CA SER A 26 42.71 25.52 35.52
C SER A 26 42.23 25.79 36.97
N LEU A 27 41.00 26.31 37.10
CA LEU A 27 39.95 25.56 37.84
C LEU A 27 38.54 25.83 37.28
N VAL A 28 37.78 24.74 37.16
CA VAL A 28 36.41 24.60 36.64
C VAL A 28 35.37 25.40 37.43
N ALA A 29 34.52 26.20 36.75
CA ALA A 29 33.04 26.14 36.83
C ALA A 29 32.36 27.30 36.07
N ALA A 30 31.15 27.03 35.55
CA ALA A 30 30.12 27.99 35.12
C ALA A 30 30.45 28.98 33.98
N LEU A 31 30.37 28.50 32.72
CA LEU A 31 29.84 29.29 31.59
C LEU A 31 29.48 28.38 30.40
N ALA A 32 28.22 27.96 30.35
CA ALA A 32 27.61 27.35 29.18
C ALA A 32 26.16 27.83 29.07
N SER A 33 25.99 29.13 28.77
CA SER A 33 24.69 29.69 28.38
C SER A 33 24.35 29.17 26.99
N ALA A 34 23.75 27.97 26.93
CA ALA A 34 23.23 27.40 25.71
C ALA A 34 22.12 28.33 25.17
N SER A 35 22.34 28.87 23.98
CA SER A 35 21.32 29.60 23.24
C SER A 35 20.19 28.63 22.89
N MET A 36 19.12 28.63 23.69
CA MET A 36 17.90 27.91 23.33
C MET A 36 17.25 28.61 22.14
N LEU A 37 17.56 28.10 20.94
CA LEU A 37 16.69 28.26 19.79
C LEU A 37 15.33 27.64 20.18
N PRO A 38 14.19 28.30 19.89
CA PRO A 38 12.90 27.66 20.08
C PRO A 38 12.86 26.42 19.18
N SER A 39 12.68 25.25 19.79
CA SER A 39 12.38 24.03 19.07
C SER A 39 11.04 24.22 18.37
N VAL A 40 11.12 24.48 17.06
CA VAL A 40 9.98 24.31 16.15
C VAL A 40 9.50 22.87 16.37
N PRO A 41 8.20 22.62 16.61
CA PRO A 41 7.70 21.25 16.59
C PRO A 41 8.07 20.66 15.23
N SER A 42 8.66 19.46 15.22
CA SER A 42 8.66 18.68 13.99
C SER A 42 7.22 18.34 13.65
N ALA A 43 6.58 19.22 12.87
CA ALA A 43 5.75 18.73 11.79
C ALA A 43 6.68 17.84 10.95
N VAL A 44 6.69 16.55 11.29
CA VAL A 44 7.25 15.52 10.40
C VAL A 44 6.55 15.79 9.09
N ALA A 45 7.32 16.15 8.06
CA ALA A 45 6.73 16.28 6.74
C ALA A 45 6.06 14.95 6.45
N ALA A 46 4.78 14.97 6.12
CA ALA A 46 4.19 13.86 5.40
C ALA A 46 4.88 13.83 4.03
N GLU A 47 6.06 13.20 3.97
CA GLU A 47 6.37 12.40 2.80
C GLU A 47 5.13 11.53 2.59
N GLN A 48 4.49 11.68 1.44
CA GLN A 48 3.22 11.01 1.20
C GLN A 48 3.49 9.52 1.37
N ARG A 49 2.84 8.93 2.38
CA ARG A 49 2.78 7.47 2.49
C ARG A 49 2.27 6.98 1.13
N GLY A 50 2.84 5.88 0.63
CA GLY A 50 2.24 5.18 -0.50
C GLY A 50 0.78 4.89 -0.19
N ASP A 51 -0.04 4.63 -1.21
CA ASP A 51 -1.43 4.24 -1.03
C ASP A 51 -1.62 2.72 -1.24
N VAL A 52 -0.55 1.99 -1.58
CA VAL A 52 -0.51 0.53 -1.63
C VAL A 52 -0.77 -0.08 -0.25
N ILE A 53 -1.67 -1.07 -0.23
CA ILE A 53 -2.08 -1.81 0.96
C ILE A 53 -1.60 -3.26 0.82
N VAL A 54 -0.95 -3.81 1.84
CA VAL A 54 -0.66 -5.25 1.89
C VAL A 54 -1.65 -5.93 2.84
N ILE A 55 -2.35 -6.95 2.36
CA ILE A 55 -3.19 -7.82 3.19
C ILE A 55 -2.27 -8.88 3.82
N ALA A 56 -2.06 -8.79 5.13
CA ALA A 56 -1.29 -9.76 5.93
C ALA A 56 -2.25 -10.82 6.50
N PHE A 57 -2.71 -11.74 5.64
CA PHE A 57 -3.81 -12.65 5.96
C PHE A 57 -3.39 -13.72 6.98
N GLN A 58 -4.10 -13.74 8.12
CA GLN A 58 -3.85 -14.63 9.26
C GLN A 58 -2.44 -14.52 9.89
N THR A 59 -1.66 -13.51 9.54
CA THR A 59 -0.35 -13.24 10.17
C THR A 59 -0.58 -12.72 11.60
N ASN A 60 0.14 -13.29 12.58
CA ASN A 60 0.08 -12.84 13.97
C ASN A 60 0.70 -11.43 14.14
N TRP A 61 0.35 -10.75 15.23
CA TRP A 61 0.73 -9.35 15.46
C TRP A 61 2.25 -9.12 15.51
N ASN A 62 3.00 -9.97 16.21
CA ASN A 62 4.46 -9.85 16.33
C ASN A 62 5.16 -10.01 14.97
N SER A 63 4.61 -10.83 14.09
CA SER A 63 5.11 -11.02 12.74
C SER A 63 4.74 -9.87 11.81
N VAL A 64 3.55 -9.27 11.92
CA VAL A 64 3.19 -8.04 11.19
C VAL A 64 4.09 -6.87 11.62
N ALA A 65 4.34 -6.70 12.92
CA ALA A 65 5.24 -5.67 13.45
C ALA A 65 6.66 -5.78 12.86
N ARG A 66 7.18 -7.01 12.76
CA ARG A 66 8.47 -7.30 12.12
C ARG A 66 8.46 -6.96 10.63
N GLU A 67 7.45 -7.39 9.87
CA GLU A 67 7.35 -7.05 8.44
C GLU A 67 7.21 -5.54 8.22
N CYS A 68 6.57 -4.79 9.13
CA CYS A 68 6.51 -3.34 9.07
C CYS A 68 7.91 -2.70 9.05
N ALA A 69 8.81 -3.13 9.93
CA ALA A 69 10.18 -2.62 10.00
C ALA A 69 11.11 -3.22 8.92
N GLU A 70 10.95 -4.50 8.56
CA GLU A 70 11.85 -5.22 7.65
C GLU A 70 11.47 -5.08 6.17
N THR A 71 10.21 -4.80 5.84
CA THR A 71 9.71 -4.83 4.45
C THR A 71 8.73 -3.70 4.15
N TYR A 72 7.56 -3.62 4.80
CA TYR A 72 6.51 -2.69 4.39
C TYR A 72 6.98 -1.22 4.40
N GLY A 73 7.58 -0.75 5.50
CA GLY A 73 8.15 0.61 5.57
C GLY A 73 9.27 0.85 4.56
N PRO A 74 10.33 0.01 4.52
CA PRO A 74 11.43 0.13 3.56
C PRO A 74 11.03 0.14 2.07
N GLU A 75 9.99 -0.59 1.68
CA GLU A 75 9.50 -0.61 0.28
C GLU A 75 8.47 0.51 -0.02
N GLY A 76 8.05 1.29 0.99
CA GLY A 76 7.09 2.38 0.83
C GLY A 76 5.62 1.92 0.76
N VAL A 77 5.28 0.79 1.39
CA VAL A 77 3.88 0.38 1.58
C VAL A 77 3.17 1.40 2.47
N GLY A 78 1.98 1.83 2.06
CA GLY A 78 1.16 2.77 2.81
C GLY A 78 0.55 2.18 4.06
N PHE A 79 -0.06 1.01 3.90
CA PHE A 79 -0.84 0.37 4.93
C PHE A 79 -0.68 -1.15 4.92
N VAL A 80 -0.86 -1.77 6.10
CA VAL A 80 -1.06 -3.21 6.24
C VAL A 80 -2.48 -3.46 6.72
N GLN A 81 -3.25 -4.24 5.95
CA GLN A 81 -4.53 -4.78 6.41
C GLN A 81 -4.26 -6.06 7.19
N VAL A 82 -4.71 -6.09 8.44
CA VAL A 82 -4.61 -7.26 9.31
C VAL A 82 -5.95 -8.00 9.37
N SER A 83 -5.89 -9.34 9.50
CA SER A 83 -7.09 -10.17 9.74
C SER A 83 -7.82 -9.76 11.04
N PRO A 84 -9.09 -10.18 11.23
CA PRO A 84 -9.95 -9.63 12.27
C PRO A 84 -9.35 -9.71 13.69
N PRO A 85 -9.19 -8.58 14.40
CA PRO A 85 -8.50 -8.56 15.69
C PRO A 85 -9.41 -8.88 16.88
N GLN A 86 -10.74 -8.90 16.69
CA GLN A 86 -11.67 -9.22 17.76
C GLN A 86 -11.69 -10.72 18.13
N GLU A 87 -12.08 -11.02 19.37
CA GLU A 87 -12.27 -12.39 19.85
C GLU A 87 -13.29 -13.14 18.99
N SER A 88 -12.84 -14.25 18.41
CA SER A 88 -13.64 -15.14 17.58
C SER A 88 -13.87 -16.50 18.26
N ILE A 89 -14.63 -17.38 17.60
CA ILE A 89 -14.69 -18.81 17.98
C ILE A 89 -13.30 -19.45 17.86
N THR A 90 -13.14 -20.59 18.55
CA THR A 90 -11.95 -21.44 18.45
C THR A 90 -12.03 -22.38 17.24
N GLY A 91 -10.87 -22.71 16.68
CA GLY A 91 -10.70 -23.67 15.58
C GLY A 91 -9.58 -23.27 14.62
N THR A 92 -8.98 -24.27 13.95
CA THR A 92 -7.77 -24.09 13.14
C THR A 92 -8.03 -23.40 11.81
N GLN A 93 -9.23 -23.55 11.24
CA GLN A 93 -9.61 -23.01 9.94
C GLN A 93 -9.50 -21.48 9.91
N TRP A 94 -9.19 -20.89 8.76
CA TRP A 94 -9.06 -19.44 8.62
C TRP A 94 -10.36 -18.69 8.94
N TRP A 95 -11.49 -19.23 8.47
CA TRP A 95 -12.82 -18.64 8.62
C TRP A 95 -13.30 -18.55 10.07
N THR A 96 -12.62 -19.20 11.03
CA THR A 96 -12.95 -19.02 12.46
C THR A 96 -12.75 -17.60 12.93
N SER A 97 -11.85 -16.81 12.31
CA SER A 97 -11.67 -15.38 12.60
C SER A 97 -12.94 -14.55 12.31
N TYR A 98 -13.70 -14.99 11.31
CA TYR A 98 -14.90 -14.33 10.80
C TYR A 98 -16.17 -14.82 11.51
N GLN A 99 -16.04 -15.30 12.75
CA GLN A 99 -17.17 -15.64 13.62
C GLN A 99 -16.95 -15.01 15.00
N PRO A 100 -17.31 -13.72 15.16
CA PRO A 100 -17.09 -12.97 16.40
C PRO A 100 -17.82 -13.58 17.60
N VAL A 101 -17.16 -13.53 18.75
CA VAL A 101 -17.72 -13.91 20.07
C VAL A 101 -17.74 -12.70 21.01
N SER A 102 -16.74 -11.82 20.93
CA SER A 102 -16.78 -10.52 21.59
C SER A 102 -15.91 -9.48 20.89
N TYR A 103 -15.89 -8.25 21.40
CA TYR A 103 -15.02 -7.16 20.94
C TYR A 103 -13.77 -6.98 21.84
N ARG A 104 -13.36 -8.02 22.57
CA ARG A 104 -12.00 -8.12 23.14
C ARG A 104 -10.99 -8.28 22.01
N LEU A 105 -9.75 -7.80 22.18
CA LEU A 105 -8.72 -7.86 21.13
C LEU A 105 -7.72 -9.03 21.31
N ASP A 106 -7.98 -9.92 22.25
CA ASP A 106 -7.29 -11.19 22.37
C ASP A 106 -7.89 -12.18 21.35
N SER A 107 -7.19 -12.40 20.25
CA SER A 107 -7.60 -13.26 19.13
C SER A 107 -6.63 -14.42 18.95
N LYS A 108 -6.88 -15.30 17.97
CA LYS A 108 -5.90 -16.33 17.59
C LYS A 108 -4.59 -15.78 17.01
N LEU A 109 -4.55 -14.47 16.70
CA LEU A 109 -3.40 -13.78 16.11
C LEU A 109 -2.52 -13.06 17.15
N GLY A 110 -2.94 -13.08 18.42
CA GLY A 110 -2.20 -12.51 19.55
C GLY A 110 -3.10 -11.76 20.53
N THR A 111 -2.50 -11.31 21.62
CA THR A 111 -3.16 -10.53 22.68
C THR A 111 -3.42 -9.08 22.29
N GLU A 112 -4.25 -8.38 23.07
CA GLU A 112 -4.46 -6.94 22.93
C GLU A 112 -3.17 -6.11 23.07
N SER A 113 -2.21 -6.57 23.88
CA SER A 113 -0.91 -5.90 24.01
C SER A 113 -0.09 -6.02 22.73
N GLU A 114 0.03 -7.24 22.19
CA GLU A 114 0.78 -7.49 20.96
C GLU A 114 0.15 -6.78 19.76
N PHE A 115 -1.19 -6.66 19.73
CA PHE A 115 -1.89 -5.85 18.73
C PHE A 115 -1.51 -4.38 18.83
N LYS A 116 -1.50 -3.82 20.05
CA LYS A 116 -1.11 -2.43 20.28
C LYS A 116 0.35 -2.18 19.90
N ASP A 117 1.25 -3.06 20.32
CA ASP A 117 2.69 -2.97 20.02
C ASP A 117 2.93 -3.04 18.50
N MET A 118 2.18 -3.88 17.78
CA MET A 118 2.19 -3.95 16.32
C MET A 118 1.71 -2.65 15.64
N VAL A 119 0.65 -2.00 16.14
CA VAL A 119 0.22 -0.69 15.62
C VAL A 119 1.29 0.39 15.86
N GLU A 120 1.93 0.41 17.03
CA GLU A 120 2.99 1.37 17.35
C GLU A 120 4.24 1.17 16.47
N GLU A 121 4.73 -0.06 16.29
CA GLU A 121 5.89 -0.38 15.44
C GLU A 121 5.61 -0.11 13.95
N CYS A 122 4.41 -0.46 13.44
CA CYS A 122 4.00 -0.11 12.08
C CYS A 122 3.92 1.41 11.88
N GLY A 123 3.34 2.14 12.85
CA GLY A 123 3.31 3.59 12.83
C GLY A 123 4.71 4.23 12.82
N ALA A 124 5.66 3.66 13.57
CA ALA A 124 7.06 4.09 13.58
C ALA A 124 7.80 3.79 12.26
N ALA A 125 7.42 2.72 11.56
CA ALA A 125 7.90 2.38 10.22
C ALA A 125 7.22 3.18 9.08
N GLY A 126 6.27 4.08 9.40
CA GLY A 126 5.52 4.87 8.42
C GLY A 126 4.30 4.17 7.81
N VAL A 127 3.97 2.96 8.26
CA VAL A 127 2.89 2.11 7.75
C VAL A 127 1.63 2.29 8.60
N GLY A 128 0.48 2.52 7.99
CA GLY A 128 -0.81 2.55 8.70
C GLY A 128 -1.38 1.15 8.89
N VAL A 129 -1.97 0.84 10.04
CA VAL A 129 -2.69 -0.44 10.22
C VAL A 129 -4.15 -0.25 9.83
N ILE A 130 -4.67 -1.14 8.99
CA ILE A 130 -6.10 -1.25 8.66
C ILE A 130 -6.64 -2.50 9.35
N ALA A 131 -7.62 -2.35 10.24
CA ALA A 131 -8.26 -3.49 10.90
C ALA A 131 -9.40 -4.04 10.04
N ASP A 132 -9.39 -5.36 9.79
CA ASP A 132 -10.57 -6.06 9.27
C ASP A 132 -11.61 -6.19 10.38
N VAL A 133 -12.81 -5.60 10.21
CA VAL A 133 -13.85 -5.55 11.25
C VAL A 133 -15.12 -6.26 10.80
N VAL A 134 -15.50 -7.28 11.55
CA VAL A 134 -16.70 -8.07 11.31
C VAL A 134 -17.84 -7.53 12.17
N ILE A 135 -18.75 -6.78 11.53
CA ILE A 135 -19.80 -6.03 12.21
C ILE A 135 -21.22 -6.39 11.76
N ASN A 136 -21.38 -7.23 10.74
CA ASN A 136 -22.68 -7.74 10.27
C ASN A 136 -23.26 -8.79 11.23
N HIS A 137 -22.40 -9.69 11.74
CA HIS A 137 -22.84 -10.90 12.40
C HIS A 137 -21.92 -11.30 13.55
N MET A 138 -22.41 -12.21 14.38
CA MET A 138 -21.65 -12.94 15.40
C MET A 138 -21.55 -14.43 15.02
N ALA A 139 -20.94 -15.25 15.87
CA ALA A 139 -20.75 -16.69 15.66
C ALA A 139 -22.02 -17.46 15.25
N GLY A 140 -21.84 -18.58 14.54
CA GLY A 140 -22.92 -19.39 13.96
C GLY A 140 -24.03 -19.79 14.93
N ALA A 141 -25.27 -19.78 14.44
CA ALA A 141 -26.45 -20.25 15.20
C ALA A 141 -26.49 -21.79 15.38
N ASP A 142 -25.55 -22.51 14.77
CA ASP A 142 -25.39 -23.96 14.83
C ASP A 142 -24.52 -24.44 16.00
N ARG A 143 -23.88 -23.53 16.75
CA ARG A 143 -22.85 -23.85 17.74
C ARG A 143 -22.95 -22.97 19.00
N SER A 144 -22.38 -23.48 20.09
CA SER A 144 -22.22 -22.76 21.36
C SER A 144 -20.88 -23.13 21.98
N GLY A 145 -20.29 -22.26 22.79
CA GLY A 145 -19.02 -22.56 23.44
C GLY A 145 -18.32 -21.36 24.03
N MET A 146 -17.00 -21.35 23.90
CA MET A 146 -16.11 -20.28 24.35
C MET A 146 -15.32 -19.74 23.15
N GLY A 147 -15.14 -18.42 23.09
CA GLY A 147 -14.21 -17.76 22.19
C GLY A 147 -12.75 -17.92 22.64
N VAL A 148 -11.83 -17.45 21.81
CA VAL A 148 -10.37 -17.54 22.06
C VAL A 148 -9.95 -16.86 23.37
N ALA A 149 -10.61 -15.74 23.75
CA ALA A 149 -10.37 -15.00 24.99
C ALA A 149 -11.27 -15.47 26.16
N GLY A 150 -11.92 -16.62 26.04
CA GLY A 150 -12.74 -17.20 27.09
C GLY A 150 -14.06 -16.46 27.36
N SER A 151 -14.62 -15.73 26.40
CA SER A 151 -16.01 -15.29 26.45
C SER A 151 -16.95 -16.43 26.07
N ALA A 152 -18.02 -16.64 26.83
CA ALA A 152 -19.06 -17.60 26.49
C ALA A 152 -19.98 -17.06 25.38
N PHE A 153 -20.56 -17.96 24.58
CA PHE A 153 -21.61 -17.64 23.63
C PHE A 153 -22.51 -18.84 23.30
N ASP A 154 -23.69 -18.60 22.73
CA ASP A 154 -24.55 -19.66 22.20
C ASP A 154 -25.26 -19.36 20.86
N GLY A 155 -25.68 -20.44 20.19
CA GLY A 155 -26.45 -20.40 18.95
C GLY A 155 -27.91 -19.94 19.11
N ALA A 156 -28.34 -19.59 20.33
CA ALA A 156 -29.62 -18.90 20.55
C ALA A 156 -29.46 -17.36 20.52
N GLY A 157 -28.23 -16.85 20.50
CA GLY A 157 -27.92 -15.42 20.40
C GLY A 157 -27.49 -14.80 21.73
N ASP A 158 -27.10 -15.58 22.74
CA ASP A 158 -26.49 -15.04 23.95
C ASP A 158 -24.99 -14.80 23.74
N PHE A 159 -24.54 -13.55 23.86
CA PHE A 159 -23.13 -13.15 23.82
C PHE A 159 -22.83 -12.21 25.01
N PRO A 160 -22.70 -12.74 26.25
CA PRO A 160 -22.65 -11.94 27.48
C PRO A 160 -21.47 -10.96 27.60
N ALA A 161 -20.41 -11.14 26.80
CA ALA A 161 -19.26 -10.25 26.79
C ALA A 161 -19.50 -8.93 26.03
N VAL A 162 -20.46 -8.91 25.09
CA VAL A 162 -20.91 -7.70 24.36
C VAL A 162 -22.15 -7.06 25.00
N PRO A 163 -22.61 -7.62 26.13
CA PRO A 163 -23.96 -8.22 26.25
C PRO A 163 -24.89 -7.99 25.07
N TYR A 164 -24.89 -8.93 24.11
CA TYR A 164 -26.03 -9.15 23.21
C TYR A 164 -26.88 -10.33 23.68
N THR A 165 -28.15 -10.28 23.33
CA THR A 165 -29.12 -11.37 23.47
C THR A 165 -29.84 -11.58 22.15
N ALA A 166 -30.67 -12.62 22.02
CA ALA A 166 -31.52 -12.87 20.83
C ALA A 166 -32.29 -11.63 20.33
N ALA A 167 -32.63 -10.68 21.21
CA ALA A 167 -33.33 -9.44 20.84
C ALA A 167 -32.46 -8.40 20.11
N ASN A 168 -31.15 -8.65 19.91
CA ASN A 168 -30.22 -7.78 19.18
C ASN A 168 -29.83 -8.33 17.80
N PHE A 169 -30.52 -9.39 17.36
CA PHE A 169 -30.36 -10.04 16.07
C PHE A 169 -31.68 -9.94 15.29
N HIS A 170 -31.63 -10.01 13.97
CA HIS A 170 -32.82 -9.97 13.13
C HIS A 170 -33.70 -11.23 13.31
N ASP A 171 -35.03 -11.04 13.23
CA ASP A 171 -36.02 -12.12 13.38
C ASP A 171 -35.96 -13.18 12.27
N CYS A 172 -35.33 -12.89 11.11
CA CYS A 172 -35.20 -13.85 10.02
C CYS A 172 -34.07 -14.87 10.28
N ILE A 173 -34.38 -15.88 11.08
CA ILE A 173 -33.47 -16.98 11.42
C ILE A 173 -33.12 -17.94 10.24
N GLN A 174 -33.63 -17.67 9.04
CA GLN A 174 -33.33 -18.44 7.81
C GLN A 174 -32.03 -17.95 7.16
N ASN A 175 -31.45 -18.77 6.28
CA ASN A 175 -30.32 -18.33 5.49
C ASN A 175 -30.75 -17.39 4.35
N VAL A 176 -29.88 -16.44 3.99
CA VAL A 176 -29.98 -15.67 2.74
C VAL A 176 -30.14 -16.64 1.57
N SER A 177 -31.16 -16.43 0.73
CA SER A 177 -31.50 -17.33 -0.38
C SER A 177 -32.00 -16.63 -1.65
N ASN A 178 -32.26 -15.33 -1.59
CA ASN A 178 -32.78 -14.55 -2.71
C ASN A 178 -32.07 -13.19 -2.83
N TYR A 179 -30.96 -13.14 -3.56
CA TYR A 179 -30.22 -11.89 -3.81
C TYR A 179 -30.97 -10.84 -4.66
N ARG A 180 -32.21 -11.12 -5.11
CA ARG A 180 -33.11 -10.13 -5.74
C ARG A 180 -34.03 -9.43 -4.75
N ASP A 181 -33.91 -9.74 -3.48
CA ASP A 181 -34.68 -9.17 -2.38
C ASP A 181 -33.71 -8.65 -1.32
N ALA A 182 -33.62 -7.33 -1.21
CA ALA A 182 -32.67 -6.68 -0.32
C ALA A 182 -32.94 -7.00 1.16
N ASP A 183 -34.22 -7.13 1.54
CA ASP A 183 -34.63 -7.51 2.90
C ASP A 183 -34.11 -8.92 3.24
N ASN A 184 -34.22 -9.87 2.30
CA ASN A 184 -33.68 -11.21 2.48
C ASN A 184 -32.14 -11.26 2.54
N VAL A 185 -31.44 -10.31 1.94
CA VAL A 185 -29.96 -10.24 1.97
C VAL A 185 -29.46 -9.56 3.24
N GLN A 186 -30.17 -8.54 3.72
CA GLN A 186 -29.71 -7.65 4.79
C GLN A 186 -30.26 -7.96 6.18
N ASN A 187 -31.35 -8.76 6.26
CA ASN A 187 -32.01 -9.06 7.52
C ASN A 187 -32.08 -10.57 7.84
N CYS A 188 -31.51 -11.43 7.00
CA CYS A 188 -31.48 -12.89 7.19
C CYS A 188 -30.03 -13.41 7.24
N ARG A 189 -29.82 -14.55 7.89
CA ARG A 189 -28.50 -15.09 8.22
C ARG A 189 -27.63 -15.38 6.99
N LEU A 190 -26.50 -14.69 6.85
CA LEU A 190 -25.43 -15.13 5.95
C LEU A 190 -24.90 -16.48 6.43
N THR A 191 -25.08 -17.55 5.64
CA THR A 191 -24.60 -18.93 5.90
C THR A 191 -24.89 -19.52 7.30
N GLY A 192 -25.89 -19.00 8.03
CA GLY A 192 -26.26 -19.44 9.38
C GLY A 192 -25.60 -18.66 10.53
N LEU A 193 -24.84 -17.61 10.22
CA LEU A 193 -24.24 -16.68 11.18
C LEU A 193 -25.32 -15.85 11.89
N GLN A 194 -25.07 -15.44 13.13
CA GLN A 194 -26.06 -14.68 13.91
C GLN A 194 -26.08 -13.22 13.44
N ASP A 195 -27.11 -12.87 12.67
CA ASP A 195 -27.22 -11.62 11.92
C ASP A 195 -27.71 -10.46 12.81
N LEU A 196 -26.87 -9.43 13.00
CA LEU A 196 -27.11 -8.35 13.96
C LEU A 196 -28.16 -7.36 13.45
N ASP A 197 -29.10 -6.96 14.31
CA ASP A 197 -30.05 -5.89 14.01
C ASP A 197 -29.34 -4.53 14.10
N THR A 198 -28.66 -4.17 13.01
CA THR A 198 -27.94 -2.90 12.88
C THR A 198 -28.89 -1.68 12.80
N GLY A 199 -30.20 -1.90 12.64
CA GLY A 199 -31.23 -0.87 12.82
C GLY A 199 -31.37 -0.42 14.28
N GLN A 200 -30.99 -1.26 15.26
CA GLN A 200 -31.01 -0.88 16.67
C GLN A 200 -29.89 0.11 17.03
N GLU A 201 -30.25 1.18 17.73
CA GLU A 201 -29.28 2.11 18.33
C GLU A 201 -28.31 1.37 19.26
N TYR A 202 -28.79 0.40 20.05
CA TYR A 202 -27.95 -0.38 20.97
C TYR A 202 -26.83 -1.15 20.25
N VAL A 203 -27.14 -1.81 19.13
CA VAL A 203 -26.15 -2.53 18.31
C VAL A 203 -25.13 -1.55 17.73
N ARG A 204 -25.59 -0.47 17.08
CA ARG A 204 -24.71 0.56 16.49
C ARG A 204 -23.77 1.20 17.51
N VAL A 205 -24.25 1.44 18.73
CA VAL A 205 -23.44 1.90 19.87
C VAL A 205 -22.30 0.94 20.18
N ARG A 206 -22.56 -0.37 20.27
CA ARG A 206 -21.51 -1.36 20.56
C ARG A 206 -20.48 -1.50 19.44
N LEU A 207 -20.94 -1.48 18.19
CA LEU A 207 -20.08 -1.51 17.02
C LEU A 207 -19.15 -0.28 16.97
N ALA A 208 -19.70 0.90 17.24
CA ALA A 208 -18.94 2.13 17.31
C ALA A 208 -17.99 2.20 18.54
N GLU A 209 -18.34 1.60 19.68
CA GLU A 209 -17.44 1.43 20.83
C GLU A 209 -16.22 0.57 20.47
N TYR A 210 -16.45 -0.54 19.75
CA TYR A 210 -15.38 -1.40 19.25
C TYR A 210 -14.45 -0.66 18.27
N MET A 211 -15.02 0.01 17.27
CA MET A 211 -14.23 0.74 16.26
C MET A 211 -13.51 1.95 16.86
N ALA A 212 -14.12 2.68 17.80
CA ALA A 212 -13.47 3.79 18.51
C ALA A 212 -12.25 3.30 19.30
N LYS A 213 -12.35 2.16 19.99
CA LYS A 213 -11.20 1.54 20.68
C LYS A 213 -10.04 1.24 19.73
N LEU A 214 -10.31 0.79 18.51
CA LEU A 214 -9.27 0.54 17.51
C LEU A 214 -8.59 1.86 17.07
N LEU A 215 -9.36 2.93 16.86
CA LEU A 215 -8.78 4.26 16.56
C LEU A 215 -7.94 4.79 17.73
N ASP A 216 -8.39 4.62 18.98
CA ASP A 216 -7.66 5.02 20.20
C ASP A 216 -6.32 4.26 20.35
N LEU A 217 -6.20 3.06 19.77
CA LEU A 217 -4.95 2.29 19.70
C LEU A 217 -4.05 2.69 18.53
N GLY A 218 -4.49 3.59 17.64
CA GLY A 218 -3.71 4.10 16.51
C GLY A 218 -4.00 3.43 15.15
N VAL A 219 -5.05 2.61 15.04
CA VAL A 219 -5.49 2.04 13.76
C VAL A 219 -5.86 3.18 12.78
N ALA A 220 -5.32 3.12 11.57
CA ALA A 220 -5.47 4.16 10.54
C ALA A 220 -6.70 3.98 9.64
N GLY A 221 -7.33 2.80 9.67
CA GLY A 221 -8.50 2.52 8.84
C GLY A 221 -9.17 1.17 9.12
N PHE A 222 -10.24 0.92 8.40
CA PHE A 222 -11.06 -0.29 8.49
C PHE A 222 -11.31 -0.89 7.12
N ARG A 223 -11.15 -2.21 6.99
CA ARG A 223 -11.87 -3.00 5.99
C ARG A 223 -13.08 -3.59 6.70
N VAL A 224 -14.27 -3.28 6.23
CA VAL A 224 -15.52 -3.73 6.86
C VAL A 224 -16.05 -4.95 6.11
N ASP A 225 -16.20 -6.06 6.83
CA ASP A 225 -16.67 -7.35 6.33
C ASP A 225 -18.15 -7.34 5.95
N ALA A 226 -18.50 -8.09 4.90
CA ALA A 226 -19.87 -8.43 4.55
C ALA A 226 -20.85 -7.24 4.40
N VAL A 227 -20.38 -6.04 4.07
CA VAL A 227 -21.20 -4.80 4.06
C VAL A 227 -22.41 -4.86 3.13
N LYS A 228 -22.40 -5.70 2.08
CA LYS A 228 -23.62 -6.04 1.29
C LYS A 228 -24.82 -6.39 2.19
N HIS A 229 -24.57 -7.11 3.28
CA HIS A 229 -25.56 -7.65 4.21
C HIS A 229 -25.97 -6.64 5.30
N ILE A 230 -25.38 -5.44 5.31
CA ILE A 230 -25.81 -4.32 6.17
C ILE A 230 -26.52 -3.29 5.30
N SER A 231 -27.63 -2.72 5.78
CA SER A 231 -28.31 -1.65 5.05
C SER A 231 -27.38 -0.44 4.88
N ALA A 232 -27.43 0.23 3.72
CA ALA A 232 -26.59 1.40 3.48
C ALA A 232 -26.90 2.55 4.46
N ASP A 233 -28.13 2.65 4.97
CA ASP A 233 -28.55 3.61 6.00
C ASP A 233 -27.98 3.25 7.38
N ASP A 234 -27.93 1.97 7.73
CA ASP A 234 -27.34 1.54 9.01
C ASP A 234 -25.82 1.64 9.01
N MET A 235 -25.14 1.37 7.88
CA MET A 235 -23.71 1.69 7.72
C MET A 235 -23.43 3.19 7.93
N ALA A 236 -24.26 4.07 7.37
CA ALA A 236 -24.12 5.51 7.58
C ALA A 236 -24.39 5.91 9.04
N ALA A 237 -25.33 5.25 9.72
CA ALA A 237 -25.59 5.45 11.13
C ALA A 237 -24.47 4.93 12.05
N ILE A 238 -23.85 3.79 11.72
CA ILE A 238 -22.66 3.25 12.42
C ILE A 238 -21.49 4.24 12.30
N LYS A 239 -21.17 4.70 11.08
CA LYS A 239 -20.11 5.71 10.88
C LYS A 239 -20.44 7.02 11.63
N SER A 240 -21.72 7.42 11.68
CA SER A 240 -22.18 8.60 12.43
C SER A 240 -22.19 8.43 13.95
N GLU A 241 -22.26 7.20 14.47
CA GLU A 241 -22.08 6.89 15.90
C GLU A 241 -20.59 6.86 16.26
N LEU A 242 -19.75 6.28 15.40
CA LEU A 242 -18.29 6.32 15.54
C LEU A 242 -17.78 7.77 15.60
N ALA A 243 -18.22 8.64 14.69
CA ALA A 243 -17.86 10.06 14.66
C ALA A 243 -18.30 10.84 15.93
N ARG A 244 -19.24 10.32 16.71
CA ARG A 244 -19.66 10.91 18.00
C ARG A 244 -18.85 10.40 19.19
N ARG A 245 -17.94 9.45 18.98
CA ARG A 245 -17.14 8.76 20.01
C ARG A 245 -15.64 9.00 19.91
N THR A 246 -15.18 9.59 18.81
CA THR A 246 -13.76 9.93 18.59
C THR A 246 -13.63 11.39 18.17
N ASP A 247 -12.47 11.99 18.47
CA ASP A 247 -12.08 13.30 17.95
C ASP A 247 -11.38 13.21 16.57
N VAL A 248 -11.26 11.99 16.01
CA VAL A 248 -10.71 11.74 14.67
C VAL A 248 -11.72 12.12 13.58
N ASP A 249 -11.25 12.86 12.56
CA ASP A 249 -12.05 13.11 11.36
C ASP A 249 -12.18 11.82 10.53
N LEU A 250 -13.41 11.31 10.38
CA LEU A 250 -13.64 10.04 9.67
C LEU A 250 -13.61 10.18 8.13
N ASP A 251 -13.34 11.37 7.60
CA ASP A 251 -12.97 11.56 6.20
C ASP A 251 -11.45 11.37 5.98
N ASP A 252 -10.62 11.49 7.02
CA ASP A 252 -9.18 11.14 7.02
C ASP A 252 -8.93 9.64 7.32
N VAL A 253 -9.93 8.91 7.84
CA VAL A 253 -9.85 7.47 8.13
C VAL A 253 -10.17 6.66 6.88
N LEU A 254 -9.26 5.76 6.48
CA LEU A 254 -9.54 4.83 5.38
C LEU A 254 -10.67 3.89 5.79
N PHE A 255 -11.76 3.89 5.04
CA PHE A 255 -12.94 3.09 5.32
C PHE A 255 -13.31 2.33 4.05
N GLU A 256 -12.91 1.06 3.96
CA GLU A 256 -13.28 0.15 2.87
C GLU A 256 -14.46 -0.72 3.27
N GLN A 257 -15.35 -0.98 2.31
CA GLN A 257 -16.57 -1.75 2.51
C GLN A 257 -16.64 -2.89 1.49
N GLU A 258 -16.78 -4.12 1.98
CA GLU A 258 -17.00 -5.27 1.11
C GLU A 258 -18.43 -5.31 0.59
N VAL A 259 -18.62 -4.87 -0.66
CA VAL A 259 -19.91 -4.93 -1.36
C VAL A 259 -19.71 -5.54 -2.74
N ILE A 260 -19.99 -6.84 -2.85
CA ILE A 260 -19.87 -7.58 -4.13
C ILE A 260 -21.03 -7.17 -5.07
N GLY A 261 -20.77 -6.48 -6.18
CA GLY A 261 -21.82 -6.07 -7.12
C GLY A 261 -22.26 -7.15 -8.11
N SER A 262 -23.53 -7.15 -8.50
CA SER A 262 -24.05 -7.95 -9.63
C SER A 262 -25.35 -7.38 -10.17
N ALA A 263 -25.39 -7.09 -11.48
CA ALA A 263 -26.55 -6.51 -12.16
C ALA A 263 -27.81 -7.41 -12.21
N SER A 264 -27.72 -8.64 -11.67
CA SER A 264 -28.84 -9.59 -11.58
C SER A 264 -29.51 -9.65 -10.20
N GLU A 265 -28.97 -8.90 -9.25
CA GLU A 265 -29.39 -8.79 -7.84
C GLU A 265 -30.26 -7.55 -7.58
N ALA A 266 -30.69 -7.34 -6.33
CA ALA A 266 -31.44 -6.17 -5.91
C ALA A 266 -30.62 -4.88 -6.13
N LYS A 267 -31.29 -3.76 -6.44
CA LYS A 267 -30.61 -2.48 -6.72
C LYS A 267 -30.08 -1.81 -5.45
N GLU A 268 -30.66 -2.14 -4.31
CA GLU A 268 -30.37 -1.60 -2.98
C GLU A 268 -29.04 -2.12 -2.42
N ILE A 269 -28.62 -3.32 -2.81
CA ILE A 269 -27.40 -3.98 -2.33
C ILE A 269 -26.19 -3.78 -3.26
N GLN A 270 -26.30 -2.89 -4.25
CA GLN A 270 -25.22 -2.61 -5.21
C GLN A 270 -24.13 -1.69 -4.61
N PRO A 271 -22.86 -1.82 -5.05
CA PRO A 271 -21.72 -1.03 -4.58
C PRO A 271 -21.96 0.48 -4.51
N SER A 272 -22.67 1.04 -5.50
CA SER A 272 -22.91 2.48 -5.63
C SER A 272 -23.69 3.10 -4.46
N ASN A 273 -24.45 2.32 -3.69
CA ASN A 273 -25.20 2.83 -2.54
C ASN A 273 -24.31 3.11 -1.31
N TYR A 274 -23.09 2.55 -1.27
CA TYR A 274 -22.19 2.62 -0.12
C TYR A 274 -21.04 3.64 -0.30
N LEU A 275 -20.99 4.35 -1.44
CA LEU A 275 -19.94 5.33 -1.75
C LEU A 275 -19.96 6.58 -0.86
N ARG A 276 -21.05 6.81 -0.11
CA ARG A 276 -21.16 7.94 0.84
C ARG A 276 -20.46 7.69 2.17
N THR A 277 -20.14 6.43 2.50
CA THR A 277 -19.54 6.03 3.79
C THR A 277 -18.06 5.72 3.68
N GLY A 278 -17.56 5.38 2.49
CA GLY A 278 -16.17 5.06 2.26
C GLY A 278 -15.88 4.55 0.85
N LYS A 279 -14.70 3.96 0.68
CA LYS A 279 -14.35 3.17 -0.51
C LYS A 279 -15.16 1.87 -0.52
N VAL A 280 -15.25 1.25 -1.70
CA VAL A 280 -15.94 -0.02 -1.91
C VAL A 280 -15.06 -0.95 -2.73
N SER A 281 -15.02 -2.21 -2.33
CA SER A 281 -14.30 -3.28 -3.01
C SER A 281 -14.84 -3.52 -4.45
N GLU A 282 -14.00 -3.40 -5.46
CA GLU A 282 -14.37 -3.48 -6.87
C GLU A 282 -14.05 -4.86 -7.48
N PHE A 283 -14.90 -5.83 -7.15
CA PHE A 283 -14.85 -7.24 -7.59
C PHE A 283 -15.03 -7.46 -9.11
N ASN A 284 -15.21 -6.42 -9.93
CA ASN A 284 -15.08 -6.58 -11.38
C ASN A 284 -13.61 -6.54 -11.84
N VAL A 285 -12.68 -5.98 -11.06
CA VAL A 285 -11.26 -5.89 -11.43
C VAL A 285 -10.59 -7.26 -11.43
N ASN A 286 -10.66 -8.03 -10.34
CA ASN A 286 -10.04 -9.36 -10.28
C ASN A 286 -10.62 -10.32 -11.34
N ALA A 287 -11.95 -10.31 -11.53
CA ALA A 287 -12.63 -11.09 -12.56
C ALA A 287 -12.16 -10.71 -13.98
N ARG A 288 -12.02 -9.41 -14.28
CA ARG A 288 -11.51 -8.92 -15.57
C ARG A 288 -10.02 -9.21 -15.76
N LEU A 289 -9.20 -9.10 -14.72
CA LEU A 289 -7.79 -9.49 -14.79
C LEU A 289 -7.68 -10.98 -15.12
N LYS A 290 -8.46 -11.85 -14.48
CA LYS A 290 -8.52 -13.27 -14.83
C LYS A 290 -8.94 -13.48 -16.29
N GLU A 291 -10.03 -12.85 -16.73
CA GLU A 291 -10.52 -12.93 -18.11
C GLU A 291 -9.45 -12.50 -19.14
N ALA A 292 -8.69 -11.44 -18.85
CA ALA A 292 -7.63 -10.91 -19.71
C ALA A 292 -6.42 -11.86 -19.78
N PHE A 293 -5.87 -12.28 -18.63
CA PHE A 293 -4.65 -13.09 -18.58
C PHE A 293 -4.89 -14.57 -18.94
N ASP A 294 -6.12 -15.10 -18.79
CA ASP A 294 -6.48 -16.42 -19.30
C ASP A 294 -6.83 -16.45 -20.79
N GLY A 295 -7.14 -15.30 -21.39
CA GLY A 295 -7.43 -15.15 -22.82
C GLY A 295 -6.35 -14.35 -23.58
N ASP A 296 -6.70 -13.13 -23.94
CA ASP A 296 -5.82 -12.18 -24.62
C ASP A 296 -5.88 -10.81 -23.91
N ILE A 297 -4.74 -10.37 -23.37
CA ILE A 297 -4.63 -9.08 -22.69
C ILE A 297 -4.89 -7.88 -23.62
N ASN A 298 -4.84 -8.08 -24.94
CA ASN A 298 -5.14 -7.07 -25.96
C ASN A 298 -6.61 -7.11 -26.45
N SER A 299 -7.45 -7.99 -25.89
CA SER A 299 -8.87 -8.10 -26.28
C SER A 299 -9.62 -6.76 -26.20
N SER A 300 -10.25 -6.35 -27.29
CA SER A 300 -11.06 -5.11 -27.32
C SER A 300 -12.32 -5.18 -26.43
N SER A 301 -12.72 -6.37 -26.00
CA SER A 301 -13.86 -6.60 -25.11
C SER A 301 -13.48 -6.68 -23.63
N PHE A 302 -12.39 -7.42 -23.33
CA PHE A 302 -12.00 -7.80 -21.97
C PHE A 302 -10.49 -7.68 -21.68
N GLY A 303 -9.70 -7.12 -22.59
CA GLY A 303 -8.28 -6.88 -22.38
C GLY A 303 -8.02 -5.82 -21.32
N LEU A 304 -6.75 -5.60 -20.99
CA LEU A 304 -6.32 -4.74 -19.88
C LEU A 304 -6.75 -3.28 -20.07
N ALA A 305 -6.86 -2.80 -21.32
CA ALA A 305 -7.37 -1.46 -21.66
C ALA A 305 -8.88 -1.26 -21.33
N ARG A 306 -9.56 -2.30 -20.81
CA ARG A 306 -10.99 -2.31 -20.47
C ARG A 306 -11.24 -2.34 -18.95
N ILE A 307 -10.19 -2.32 -18.13
CA ILE A 307 -10.29 -2.11 -16.67
C ILE A 307 -10.81 -0.68 -16.42
N GLY A 308 -11.79 -0.52 -15.52
CA GLY A 308 -12.43 0.77 -15.22
C GLY A 308 -13.28 1.37 -16.34
N ALA A 309 -13.41 0.71 -17.50
CA ALA A 309 -14.08 1.27 -18.68
C ALA A 309 -15.62 1.20 -18.65
N SER A 310 -16.23 0.58 -17.64
CA SER A 310 -17.68 0.51 -17.49
C SER A 310 -18.18 1.57 -16.51
N ALA A 311 -19.18 2.35 -16.91
CA ALA A 311 -19.88 3.30 -16.03
C ALA A 311 -20.72 2.63 -14.92
N SER A 312 -20.72 1.30 -14.85
CA SER A 312 -21.33 0.52 -13.77
C SER A 312 -20.34 0.09 -12.68
N TRP A 313 -19.04 0.33 -12.87
CA TRP A 313 -18.01 0.05 -11.88
C TRP A 313 -17.89 1.24 -10.92
N VAL A 314 -17.34 0.98 -9.72
CA VAL A 314 -17.01 2.00 -8.73
C VAL A 314 -15.98 2.97 -9.32
N GLU A 315 -16.17 4.27 -9.11
CA GLU A 315 -15.25 5.31 -9.59
C GLU A 315 -13.86 5.12 -8.96
N SER A 316 -12.78 5.37 -9.72
CA SER A 316 -11.41 4.99 -9.34
C SER A 316 -10.98 5.49 -7.95
N ASP A 317 -11.32 6.74 -7.59
CA ASP A 317 -10.97 7.29 -6.28
C ASP A 317 -11.76 6.65 -5.12
N LYS A 318 -12.88 5.98 -5.41
CA LYS A 318 -13.73 5.24 -4.46
C LYS A 318 -13.51 3.72 -4.50
N ALA A 319 -12.77 3.20 -5.46
CA ALA A 319 -12.55 1.76 -5.60
C ALA A 319 -11.39 1.27 -4.71
N ALA A 320 -11.56 0.10 -4.13
CA ALA A 320 -10.48 -0.74 -3.62
C ALA A 320 -10.33 -1.97 -4.52
N VAL A 321 -9.11 -2.33 -4.89
CA VAL A 321 -8.85 -3.29 -5.97
C VAL A 321 -7.71 -4.25 -5.65
N TRP A 322 -7.77 -5.47 -6.15
CA TRP A 322 -6.77 -6.52 -5.98
C TRP A 322 -6.74 -7.47 -7.17
N VAL A 323 -5.69 -8.30 -7.23
CA VAL A 323 -5.69 -9.50 -8.06
C VAL A 323 -6.44 -10.64 -7.37
N THR A 324 -6.21 -10.87 -6.08
CA THR A 324 -6.99 -11.79 -5.23
C THR A 324 -7.10 -11.27 -3.79
N ASN A 325 -8.10 -11.76 -3.05
CA ASN A 325 -8.11 -11.80 -1.60
C ASN A 325 -8.20 -13.27 -1.11
N TRP A 326 -8.39 -13.48 0.19
CA TRP A 326 -8.48 -14.83 0.77
C TRP A 326 -9.72 -15.62 0.31
N ASP A 327 -10.86 -14.97 0.08
CA ASP A 327 -12.06 -15.65 -0.44
C ASP A 327 -11.89 -16.04 -1.91
N THR A 328 -11.38 -15.13 -2.73
CA THR A 328 -11.30 -15.35 -4.19
C THR A 328 -10.20 -16.31 -4.58
N GLU A 329 -9.14 -16.47 -3.76
CA GLU A 329 -8.14 -17.52 -4.00
C GLU A 329 -8.68 -18.93 -3.71
N ARG A 330 -9.74 -19.04 -2.92
CA ARG A 330 -10.38 -20.32 -2.52
C ARG A 330 -11.56 -20.73 -3.40
N ASN A 331 -12.14 -19.80 -4.17
CA ASN A 331 -13.36 -20.06 -4.96
C ASN A 331 -13.15 -20.06 -6.49
N GLY A 332 -11.93 -19.78 -6.98
CA GLY A 332 -11.57 -19.84 -8.39
C GLY A 332 -12.02 -18.65 -9.26
N SER A 333 -12.53 -17.57 -8.65
CA SER A 333 -12.97 -16.36 -9.37
C SER A 333 -11.83 -15.38 -9.72
N ALA A 334 -10.65 -15.55 -9.11
CA ALA A 334 -9.48 -14.69 -9.27
C ALA A 334 -8.26 -15.44 -9.84
N LEU A 335 -7.24 -14.69 -10.25
CA LEU A 335 -5.89 -15.23 -10.42
C LEU A 335 -5.22 -15.33 -9.04
N THR A 336 -4.42 -16.36 -8.84
CA THR A 336 -3.81 -16.71 -7.55
C THR A 336 -2.35 -17.10 -7.76
N TYR A 337 -1.58 -17.31 -6.69
CA TYR A 337 -0.24 -17.88 -6.80
C TYR A 337 -0.20 -19.17 -7.66
N LYS A 338 -1.29 -19.97 -7.65
CA LYS A 338 -1.44 -21.21 -8.44
C LYS A 338 -1.45 -20.97 -9.97
N ASP A 339 -1.67 -19.74 -10.42
CA ASP A 339 -1.59 -19.30 -11.81
C ASP A 339 -0.18 -18.76 -12.20
N GLY A 340 0.78 -18.78 -11.26
CA GLY A 340 2.20 -18.48 -11.47
C GLY A 340 2.45 -17.10 -12.08
N ALA A 341 3.14 -17.08 -13.23
CA ALA A 341 3.50 -15.86 -13.95
C ALA A 341 2.32 -14.91 -14.19
N LYS A 342 1.11 -15.43 -14.48
CA LYS A 342 -0.08 -14.61 -14.72
C LYS A 342 -0.47 -13.77 -13.51
N TYR A 343 -0.38 -14.34 -12.31
CA TYR A 343 -0.67 -13.64 -11.06
C TYR A 343 0.32 -12.51 -10.79
N LEU A 344 1.61 -12.74 -11.07
CA LEU A 344 2.64 -11.73 -10.89
C LEU A 344 2.54 -10.59 -11.91
N LEU A 345 2.24 -10.92 -13.18
CA LEU A 345 1.93 -9.94 -14.22
C LEU A 345 0.66 -9.14 -13.91
N ALA A 346 -0.38 -9.77 -13.36
CA ALA A 346 -1.59 -9.08 -12.96
C ALA A 346 -1.34 -8.09 -11.81
N ASN A 347 -0.50 -8.43 -10.83
CA ASN A 347 -0.11 -7.52 -9.76
C ASN A 347 0.76 -6.37 -10.28
N ALA A 348 1.70 -6.64 -11.18
CA ALA A 348 2.48 -5.60 -11.84
C ALA A 348 1.59 -4.65 -12.66
N PHE A 349 0.60 -5.17 -13.40
CA PHE A 349 -0.37 -4.34 -14.09
C PHE A 349 -1.23 -3.51 -13.13
N LEU A 350 -1.75 -4.11 -12.04
CA LEU A 350 -2.58 -3.42 -11.04
C LEU A 350 -1.83 -2.21 -10.46
N LEU A 351 -0.58 -2.42 -10.05
CA LEU A 351 0.30 -1.38 -9.52
C LEU A 351 0.70 -0.35 -10.60
N ALA A 352 0.84 -0.73 -11.87
CA ALA A 352 1.21 0.21 -12.92
C ALA A 352 0.04 1.03 -13.50
N TYR A 353 -1.19 0.52 -13.48
CA TYR A 353 -2.30 1.10 -14.26
C TYR A 353 -2.94 2.34 -13.59
N GLY A 354 -3.06 2.37 -12.26
CA GLY A 354 -3.60 3.51 -11.53
C GLY A 354 -5.14 3.61 -11.49
N TYR A 355 -5.84 2.47 -11.50
CA TYR A 355 -7.28 2.39 -11.23
C TYR A 355 -7.52 1.78 -9.84
N GLY A 356 -8.20 2.49 -8.95
CA GLY A 356 -8.48 2.03 -7.58
C GLY A 356 -7.28 2.08 -6.63
N GLN A 357 -7.56 1.89 -5.34
CA GLN A 357 -6.57 1.72 -4.27
C GLN A 357 -6.01 0.27 -4.30
N PRO A 358 -4.72 0.06 -4.60
CA PRO A 358 -4.19 -1.27 -4.86
C PRO A 358 -3.91 -2.05 -3.57
N HIS A 359 -4.48 -3.26 -3.49
CA HIS A 359 -4.23 -4.24 -2.46
C HIS A 359 -3.42 -5.41 -2.99
N LEU A 360 -2.35 -5.74 -2.27
CA LEU A 360 -1.47 -6.88 -2.52
C LEU A 360 -1.72 -7.94 -1.47
N TYR A 361 -2.08 -9.14 -1.91
CA TYR A 361 -2.41 -10.23 -1.01
C TYR A 361 -1.16 -11.02 -0.62
N SER A 362 -0.96 -11.24 0.69
CA SER A 362 0.01 -12.18 1.21
C SER A 362 -0.62 -13.08 2.27
N GLY A 363 -0.63 -14.38 1.96
CA GLY A 363 -1.12 -15.43 2.85
C GLY A 363 -0.16 -16.62 2.87
N TYR A 364 -0.71 -17.81 2.66
CA TYR A 364 0.00 -19.08 2.77
C TYR A 364 -0.46 -20.06 1.69
N TYR A 365 0.38 -21.04 1.39
CA TYR A 365 0.06 -22.11 0.45
C TYR A 365 -0.90 -23.10 1.11
N PHE A 366 -1.94 -23.55 0.41
CA PHE A 366 -2.98 -24.41 0.96
C PHE A 366 -3.51 -25.46 -0.04
N GLY A 367 -3.82 -26.64 0.51
CA GLY A 367 -4.35 -27.78 -0.24
C GLY A 367 -5.88 -27.87 -0.20
N ASP A 368 -6.49 -27.50 0.93
CA ASP A 368 -7.95 -27.44 1.13
C ASP A 368 -8.42 -26.00 1.35
N THR A 369 -9.65 -25.68 0.91
CA THR A 369 -10.21 -24.32 1.02
C THR A 369 -10.35 -23.85 2.47
N ASP A 370 -10.50 -24.76 3.42
CA ASP A 370 -10.69 -24.43 4.83
C ASP A 370 -9.37 -24.35 5.62
N ASP A 371 -8.22 -24.68 5.01
CA ASP A 371 -6.91 -24.70 5.66
C ASP A 371 -6.59 -23.38 6.35
N GLY A 372 -6.18 -23.48 7.63
CA GLY A 372 -5.68 -22.37 8.42
C GLY A 372 -4.24 -22.01 8.10
N ALA A 373 -3.76 -20.93 8.74
CA ALA A 373 -2.38 -20.50 8.64
C ALA A 373 -1.39 -21.61 9.08
N PRO A 374 -0.15 -21.62 8.55
CA PRO A 374 0.91 -22.53 8.96
C PRO A 374 1.08 -22.61 10.48
N GLY A 375 0.91 -23.81 11.03
CA GLY A 375 1.02 -24.06 12.47
C GLY A 375 -0.13 -23.52 13.33
N ALA A 376 -1.26 -23.09 12.73
CA ALA A 376 -2.44 -22.66 13.48
C ALA A 376 -2.98 -23.77 14.40
N THR A 377 -3.29 -23.39 15.64
CA THR A 377 -4.03 -24.19 16.61
C THR A 377 -5.48 -23.70 16.69
N ALA A 378 -6.27 -24.26 17.60
CA ALA A 378 -7.63 -23.76 17.84
C ALA A 378 -7.68 -22.34 18.43
N THR A 379 -6.57 -21.82 18.97
CA THR A 379 -6.52 -20.55 19.73
C THR A 379 -5.29 -19.68 19.44
N THR A 380 -4.35 -20.12 18.60
CA THR A 380 -3.11 -19.38 18.30
C THR A 380 -2.62 -19.65 16.87
N VAL A 381 -1.91 -18.69 16.28
CA VAL A 381 -1.09 -18.87 15.07
C VAL A 381 0.37 -18.65 15.46
N ALA A 382 1.27 -19.49 14.93
CA ALA A 382 2.70 -19.38 15.20
C ALA A 382 3.35 -18.19 14.47
N ASP A 383 4.60 -17.86 14.82
CA ASP A 383 5.36 -16.83 14.11
C ASP A 383 5.51 -17.15 12.62
N MET A 384 5.37 -16.12 11.77
CA MET A 384 5.49 -16.24 10.33
C MET A 384 6.95 -16.54 9.96
N VAL A 385 7.15 -17.65 9.25
CA VAL A 385 8.45 -18.07 8.70
C VAL A 385 8.30 -18.15 7.18
N CYS A 386 8.96 -17.23 6.48
CA CYS A 386 8.99 -17.23 5.01
C CYS A 386 9.85 -18.38 4.48
N PRO A 387 9.54 -18.93 3.29
CA PRO A 387 10.43 -19.82 2.56
C PRO A 387 11.79 -19.15 2.29
N GLU A 388 12.88 -19.93 2.34
CA GLU A 388 14.24 -19.48 2.02
C GLU A 388 14.76 -20.05 0.68
N ASN A 389 13.88 -20.69 -0.08
CA ASN A 389 14.19 -21.47 -1.27
C ASN A 389 13.04 -21.51 -2.29
N GLY A 390 12.11 -20.56 -2.25
CA GLY A 390 10.99 -20.49 -3.21
C GLY A 390 9.96 -21.64 -3.16
N ASP A 391 9.97 -22.49 -2.14
CA ASP A 391 9.08 -23.65 -2.03
C ASP A 391 7.60 -23.26 -1.85
N GLU A 392 6.79 -23.49 -2.89
CA GLU A 392 5.33 -23.29 -2.92
C GLU A 392 4.56 -24.50 -2.32
N THR A 393 4.91 -24.91 -1.09
CA THR A 393 4.37 -26.14 -0.45
C THR A 393 3.20 -25.85 0.49
N ASP A 394 2.08 -26.57 0.32
CA ASP A 394 0.91 -26.49 1.20
C ASP A 394 1.28 -26.55 2.70
N GLY A 395 0.82 -25.57 3.47
CA GLY A 395 1.17 -25.41 4.88
C GLY A 395 2.43 -24.57 5.16
N THR A 396 3.02 -23.90 4.16
CA THR A 396 4.05 -22.85 4.35
C THR A 396 3.50 -21.47 3.96
N TRP A 397 4.18 -20.39 4.40
CA TRP A 397 3.78 -19.01 4.09
C TRP A 397 4.18 -18.61 2.66
N GLN A 398 3.37 -17.80 1.97
CA GLN A 398 3.71 -17.26 0.65
C GLN A 398 4.79 -16.17 0.75
N CYS A 399 4.65 -15.30 1.77
CA CYS A 399 5.43 -14.08 1.92
C CYS A 399 5.51 -13.23 0.63
N ALA A 400 4.39 -13.10 -0.09
CA ALA A 400 4.30 -12.40 -1.38
C ALA A 400 4.73 -10.92 -1.30
N GLN A 401 4.67 -10.29 -0.11
CA GLN A 401 5.21 -8.95 0.12
C GLN A 401 6.73 -8.85 -0.08
N ARG A 402 7.45 -9.97 0.06
CA ARG A 402 8.91 -10.03 -0.10
C ARG A 402 9.35 -10.34 -1.53
N TRP A 403 8.43 -10.77 -2.40
CA TRP A 403 8.74 -11.13 -3.79
C TRP A 403 9.30 -9.93 -4.55
N THR A 404 10.39 -10.14 -5.28
CA THR A 404 11.19 -9.06 -5.89
C THR A 404 10.38 -8.21 -6.86
N ALA A 405 9.58 -8.83 -7.72
CA ALA A 405 8.71 -8.12 -8.64
C ALA A 405 7.62 -7.31 -7.92
N ILE A 406 7.03 -7.84 -6.85
CA ILE A 406 6.02 -7.12 -6.05
C ILE A 406 6.66 -5.88 -5.42
N ARG A 407 7.78 -6.05 -4.74
CA ARG A 407 8.57 -4.97 -4.11
C ARG A 407 8.95 -3.87 -5.10
N GLY A 408 9.55 -4.25 -6.23
CA GLY A 408 9.92 -3.29 -7.28
C GLY A 408 8.72 -2.55 -7.87
N MET A 409 7.57 -3.23 -7.98
CA MET A 409 6.34 -2.61 -8.48
C MET A 409 5.64 -1.71 -7.44
N ILE A 410 5.84 -1.90 -6.13
CA ILE A 410 5.43 -0.91 -5.11
C ILE A 410 6.23 0.38 -5.30
N GLY A 411 7.56 0.28 -5.46
CA GLY A 411 8.42 1.41 -5.77
C GLY A 411 8.04 2.12 -7.09
N PHE A 412 7.70 1.34 -8.13
CA PHE A 412 7.15 1.88 -9.38
C PHE A 412 5.84 2.66 -9.13
N HIS A 413 4.87 2.05 -8.43
CA HIS A 413 3.55 2.65 -8.16
C HIS A 413 3.69 4.01 -7.47
N ASN A 414 4.47 4.04 -6.38
CA ASN A 414 4.73 5.25 -5.62
C ASN A 414 5.39 6.34 -6.47
N ALA A 415 6.37 5.98 -7.31
CA ALA A 415 7.06 6.93 -8.19
C ALA A 415 6.14 7.52 -9.29
N VAL A 416 5.17 6.76 -9.79
CA VAL A 416 4.26 7.21 -10.86
C VAL A 416 2.93 7.78 -10.37
N SER A 417 2.74 7.92 -9.05
CA SER A 417 1.49 8.41 -8.48
C SER A 417 1.07 9.78 -9.05
N GLY A 418 -0.23 9.96 -9.26
CA GLY A 418 -0.80 11.16 -9.88
C GLY A 418 -0.57 11.35 -11.39
N THR A 419 0.15 10.45 -12.07
CA THR A 419 0.33 10.50 -13.55
C THR A 419 -0.78 9.76 -14.30
N GLU A 420 -1.07 10.16 -15.54
CA GLU A 420 -1.98 9.43 -16.44
C GLU A 420 -1.27 8.30 -17.21
N VAL A 421 -2.04 7.31 -17.67
CA VAL A 421 -1.59 6.30 -18.63
C VAL A 421 -1.42 6.95 -20.01
N VAL A 422 -0.21 6.86 -20.57
CA VAL A 422 0.18 7.39 -21.88
C VAL A 422 0.81 6.28 -22.74
N ASP A 423 1.06 6.55 -24.02
CA ASP A 423 1.79 5.64 -24.92
C ASP A 423 1.30 4.18 -25.00
N TRP A 424 0.02 3.91 -24.69
CA TRP A 424 -0.55 2.56 -24.75
C TRP A 424 -0.44 1.97 -26.15
N ARG A 425 0.30 0.86 -26.29
CA ARG A 425 0.59 0.18 -27.56
C ARG A 425 0.64 -1.33 -27.39
N GLU A 426 0.09 -2.02 -28.38
CA GLU A 426 0.20 -3.47 -28.54
C GLU A 426 1.46 -3.78 -29.35
N TYR A 427 2.27 -4.76 -28.90
CA TYR A 427 3.55 -5.11 -29.53
C TYR A 427 3.57 -6.54 -30.12
N GLY A 428 2.41 -7.20 -30.14
CA GLY A 428 2.19 -8.57 -30.59
C GLY A 428 0.91 -9.12 -29.97
N GLU A 429 0.55 -10.36 -30.32
CA GLU A 429 -0.51 -11.10 -29.60
C GLU A 429 -0.10 -11.28 -28.13
N ASN A 430 -0.99 -10.99 -27.18
CA ASN A 430 -0.71 -11.05 -25.74
C ASN A 430 0.52 -10.22 -25.26
N VAL A 431 0.88 -9.13 -25.97
CA VAL A 431 1.94 -8.19 -25.56
C VAL A 431 1.46 -6.75 -25.61
N VAL A 432 1.60 -6.03 -24.49
CA VAL A 432 1.21 -4.62 -24.37
C VAL A 432 2.30 -3.83 -23.63
N GLY A 433 2.38 -2.53 -23.88
CA GLY A 433 3.16 -1.61 -23.05
C GLY A 433 2.55 -0.21 -23.02
N PHE A 434 2.78 0.51 -21.93
CA PHE A 434 2.28 1.86 -21.71
C PHE A 434 3.18 2.64 -20.74
N GLY A 435 3.20 3.97 -20.92
CA GLY A 435 3.84 4.90 -20.02
C GLY A 435 2.91 5.40 -18.92
N ARG A 436 3.51 5.97 -17.88
CA ARG A 436 2.87 6.70 -16.79
C ARG A 436 3.51 8.09 -16.72
N GLY A 437 2.90 9.02 -17.46
CA GLY A 437 3.54 10.27 -17.87
C GLY A 437 4.93 10.06 -18.50
N GLU A 438 5.84 10.99 -18.21
CA GLU A 438 7.28 10.88 -18.54
C GLU A 438 8.07 10.14 -17.44
N ILE A 439 7.39 9.58 -16.42
CA ILE A 439 8.03 9.12 -15.18
C ILE A 439 8.31 7.61 -15.19
N GLY A 440 7.40 6.79 -15.70
CA GLY A 440 7.55 5.33 -15.70
C GLY A 440 6.97 4.66 -16.93
N TYR A 441 7.34 3.40 -17.16
CA TYR A 441 6.85 2.59 -18.27
C TYR A 441 6.79 1.12 -17.87
N LEU A 442 5.67 0.46 -18.19
CA LEU A 442 5.47 -0.99 -18.04
C LEU A 442 5.28 -1.62 -19.43
N ALA A 443 5.95 -2.74 -19.69
CA ALA A 443 5.60 -3.68 -20.75
C ALA A 443 5.33 -5.07 -20.15
N VAL A 444 4.34 -5.78 -20.69
CA VAL A 444 3.89 -7.11 -20.25
C VAL A 444 3.88 -8.07 -21.44
N ASN A 445 4.50 -9.23 -21.28
CA ASN A 445 4.41 -10.37 -22.20
C ASN A 445 3.63 -11.51 -21.52
N ASN A 446 2.34 -11.65 -21.85
CA ASN A 446 1.51 -12.77 -21.44
C ASN A 446 1.51 -13.93 -22.46
N SER A 447 2.38 -13.90 -23.48
CA SER A 447 2.49 -14.99 -24.45
C SER A 447 3.38 -16.12 -23.94
N ASP A 448 3.15 -17.33 -24.45
CA ASP A 448 3.96 -18.53 -24.18
C ASP A 448 5.37 -18.49 -24.84
N THR A 449 5.78 -17.35 -25.40
CA THR A 449 7.05 -17.21 -26.14
C THR A 449 7.85 -15.98 -25.70
N PRO A 450 9.19 -16.03 -25.72
CA PRO A 450 10.01 -14.84 -25.54
C PRO A 450 9.81 -13.81 -26.64
N VAL A 451 9.79 -12.53 -26.27
CA VAL A 451 9.51 -11.39 -27.16
C VAL A 451 10.62 -10.34 -27.03
N THR A 452 11.36 -10.13 -28.12
CA THR A 452 12.27 -8.97 -28.28
C THR A 452 11.58 -7.89 -29.11
N ARG A 453 11.50 -6.67 -28.59
CA ARG A 453 10.86 -5.52 -29.26
C ARG A 453 11.57 -4.22 -28.93
N THR A 454 11.43 -3.25 -29.82
CA THR A 454 11.66 -1.84 -29.52
C THR A 454 10.35 -1.23 -28.99
N PHE A 455 10.36 -0.82 -27.73
CA PHE A 455 9.28 -0.12 -27.05
C PHE A 455 9.50 1.40 -27.19
N ALA A 456 8.41 2.15 -27.26
CA ALA A 456 8.42 3.61 -27.29
C ALA A 456 7.78 4.16 -26.01
N THR A 457 8.44 5.12 -25.38
CA THR A 457 8.09 5.71 -24.09
C THR A 457 8.31 7.22 -24.13
N SER A 458 7.56 7.97 -23.33
CA SER A 458 7.80 9.39 -23.07
C SER A 458 8.87 9.63 -21.98
N MET A 459 9.47 8.58 -21.41
CA MET A 459 10.57 8.72 -20.45
C MET A 459 11.82 9.37 -21.09
N PRO A 460 12.60 10.18 -20.34
CA PRO A 460 13.88 10.71 -20.79
C PRO A 460 14.88 9.61 -21.18
N ALA A 461 15.89 9.99 -21.97
CA ALA A 461 17.02 9.13 -22.27
C ALA A 461 17.86 8.87 -21.00
N GLY A 462 18.21 7.61 -20.76
CA GLY A 462 18.89 7.19 -19.54
C GLY A 462 18.96 5.67 -19.39
N VAL A 463 19.64 5.21 -18.34
CA VAL A 463 19.71 3.79 -17.97
C VAL A 463 18.89 3.61 -16.70
N TYR A 464 17.90 2.72 -16.75
CA TYR A 464 16.95 2.48 -15.67
C TYR A 464 16.92 1.01 -15.27
N CYS A 465 16.85 0.74 -13.97
CA CYS A 465 16.73 -0.61 -13.42
C CYS A 465 15.37 -1.20 -13.81
N ASN A 466 15.33 -2.41 -14.38
CA ASN A 466 14.08 -3.15 -14.50
C ASN A 466 13.67 -3.68 -13.12
N VAL A 467 12.82 -2.93 -12.43
CA VAL A 467 12.42 -3.23 -11.04
C VAL A 467 11.50 -4.44 -10.93
N TYR A 468 10.85 -4.86 -12.03
CA TYR A 468 10.15 -6.14 -12.08
C TYR A 468 11.12 -7.33 -12.03
N ALA A 469 12.31 -7.21 -12.63
CA ALA A 469 13.20 -8.34 -12.88
C ALA A 469 14.34 -8.51 -11.87
N SER A 470 14.71 -7.47 -11.12
CA SER A 470 15.86 -7.54 -10.22
C SER A 470 15.83 -6.49 -9.10
N GLY A 471 16.06 -6.92 -7.87
CA GLY A 471 16.25 -6.04 -6.71
C GLY A 471 17.65 -5.41 -6.58
N ASP A 472 18.57 -5.71 -7.51
CA ASP A 472 19.96 -5.21 -7.54
C ASP A 472 20.33 -4.43 -8.81
N CYS A 473 19.33 -4.04 -9.61
CA CYS A 473 19.50 -3.35 -10.90
C CYS A 473 20.27 -4.16 -11.98
N SER A 474 20.53 -5.45 -11.78
CA SER A 474 21.26 -6.28 -12.76
C SER A 474 20.55 -6.43 -14.12
N ALA A 475 19.24 -6.17 -14.19
CA ALA A 475 18.44 -6.22 -15.41
C ALA A 475 18.15 -4.84 -16.05
N ALA A 476 19.05 -3.86 -15.93
CA ALA A 476 18.82 -2.49 -16.42
C ALA A 476 18.58 -2.38 -17.94
N VAL A 477 17.81 -1.36 -18.33
CA VAL A 477 17.36 -1.06 -19.71
C VAL A 477 17.79 0.36 -20.08
N SER A 478 18.20 0.56 -21.34
CA SER A 478 18.66 1.87 -21.85
C SER A 478 17.61 2.52 -22.76
N VAL A 479 17.05 3.66 -22.32
CA VAL A 479 16.18 4.53 -23.12
C VAL A 479 17.04 5.50 -23.93
N LYS A 480 16.82 5.54 -25.24
CA LYS A 480 17.55 6.37 -26.21
C LYS A 480 16.97 7.78 -26.31
N ALA A 481 17.72 8.69 -26.93
CA ALA A 481 17.32 10.08 -27.18
C ALA A 481 16.06 10.25 -28.05
N ASP A 482 15.58 9.21 -28.74
CA ASP A 482 14.34 9.19 -29.51
C ASP A 482 13.13 8.65 -28.72
N GLY A 483 13.28 8.42 -27.41
CA GLY A 483 12.22 7.85 -26.57
C GLY A 483 12.01 6.35 -26.78
N THR A 484 12.98 5.63 -27.38
CA THR A 484 12.86 4.17 -27.57
C THR A 484 13.84 3.38 -26.72
N PHE A 485 13.44 2.18 -26.30
CA PHE A 485 14.34 1.17 -25.73
C PHE A 485 14.09 -0.19 -26.37
N GLU A 486 15.13 -1.00 -26.48
CA GLU A 486 14.99 -2.41 -26.86
C GLU A 486 15.06 -3.27 -25.61
N ALA A 487 14.11 -4.19 -25.46
CA ALA A 487 14.12 -5.17 -24.39
C ALA A 487 13.67 -6.54 -24.89
N THR A 488 14.18 -7.57 -24.23
CA THR A 488 13.71 -8.95 -24.39
C THR A 488 12.97 -9.36 -23.12
N MET A 489 11.73 -9.81 -23.28
CA MET A 489 10.89 -10.38 -22.22
C MET A 489 10.73 -11.89 -22.47
N PRO A 490 11.20 -12.78 -21.58
CA PRO A 490 10.77 -14.19 -21.55
C PRO A 490 9.24 -14.35 -21.58
N ALA A 491 8.77 -15.58 -21.82
CA ALA A 491 7.35 -15.90 -21.68
C ALA A 491 6.86 -15.60 -20.25
N GLY A 492 5.66 -15.02 -20.10
CA GLY A 492 5.11 -14.69 -18.78
C GLY A 492 5.96 -13.69 -17.97
N SER A 493 6.48 -12.63 -18.59
CA SER A 493 7.38 -11.68 -17.92
C SER A 493 7.13 -10.21 -18.33
N ALA A 494 7.77 -9.28 -17.63
CA ALA A 494 7.56 -7.84 -17.79
C ALA A 494 8.85 -7.03 -17.71
N VAL A 495 8.78 -5.80 -18.22
CA VAL A 495 9.79 -4.75 -17.99
C VAL A 495 9.08 -3.57 -17.34
N ALA A 496 9.53 -3.19 -16.15
CA ALA A 496 9.06 -2.01 -15.44
C ALA A 496 10.24 -1.10 -15.08
N VAL A 497 10.20 0.15 -15.54
CA VAL A 497 11.27 1.15 -15.34
C VAL A 497 10.67 2.49 -14.95
N TYR A 498 11.34 3.25 -14.08
CA TYR A 498 10.91 4.61 -13.72
C TYR A 498 12.10 5.55 -13.43
N ALA A 499 11.85 6.85 -13.50
CA ALA A 499 12.87 7.90 -13.55
C ALA A 499 13.81 7.99 -12.33
N GLY A 500 13.40 7.43 -11.18
CA GLY A 500 14.22 7.35 -9.95
C GLY A 500 14.96 6.03 -9.75
N ALA A 501 14.66 4.99 -10.54
CA ALA A 501 15.35 3.70 -10.48
C ALA A 501 16.54 3.71 -11.44
N THR A 502 17.62 4.41 -11.10
CA THR A 502 18.87 4.44 -11.90
C THR A 502 19.97 3.59 -11.24
N PRO A 503 20.93 3.03 -11.98
CA PRO A 503 22.07 2.33 -11.38
C PRO A 503 22.93 3.17 -10.42
N GLY A 504 22.85 4.51 -10.50
CA GLY A 504 23.58 5.42 -9.62
C GLY A 504 22.87 5.68 -8.28
N ASP A 505 21.54 5.66 -8.29
CA ASP A 505 20.68 5.95 -7.13
C ASP A 505 20.14 4.67 -6.45
N TRP A 506 20.18 3.53 -7.14
CA TRP A 506 19.66 2.26 -6.64
C TRP A 506 20.47 1.70 -5.47
N SER A 507 19.81 1.55 -4.32
CA SER A 507 20.42 1.07 -3.07
C SER A 507 20.25 -0.44 -2.84
N GLY A 508 19.38 -1.11 -3.63
CA GLY A 508 19.11 -2.54 -3.53
C GLY A 508 20.32 -3.39 -3.93
N LYS A 509 20.58 -4.46 -3.16
CA LYS A 509 21.82 -5.28 -3.25
C LYS A 509 21.58 -6.77 -3.49
N ARG A 510 20.32 -7.19 -3.46
CA ARG A 510 19.91 -8.59 -3.58
C ARG A 510 19.11 -8.72 -4.87
N ARG A 511 19.57 -9.59 -5.77
CA ARG A 511 18.94 -9.78 -7.08
C ARG A 511 17.50 -10.29 -7.00
N VAL A 512 17.31 -11.35 -6.21
CA VAL A 512 16.04 -12.04 -5.94
C VAL A 512 15.97 -12.37 -4.45
N ASP A 513 14.78 -12.33 -3.86
CA ASP A 513 14.56 -12.67 -2.46
C ASP A 513 14.44 -14.20 -2.27
N PRO A 514 14.88 -14.79 -1.15
CA PRO A 514 14.73 -16.22 -0.91
C PRO A 514 13.27 -16.73 -0.90
N ALA A 515 12.30 -15.84 -0.70
CA ALA A 515 10.88 -16.15 -0.81
C ALA A 515 10.32 -16.08 -2.24
N ASP A 516 11.10 -15.61 -3.24
CA ASP A 516 10.68 -15.63 -4.64
C ASP A 516 10.49 -17.08 -5.14
N PRO A 517 9.38 -17.40 -5.84
CA PRO A 517 9.19 -18.73 -6.43
C PRO A 517 10.29 -19.10 -7.42
N ASP A 518 10.68 -20.38 -7.44
CA ASP A 518 11.75 -20.91 -8.29
C ASP A 518 11.59 -20.57 -9.80
N TRP A 519 10.34 -20.60 -10.30
CA TRP A 519 10.03 -20.24 -11.68
C TRP A 519 10.26 -18.76 -11.97
N PHE A 520 10.04 -17.88 -10.98
CA PHE A 520 10.35 -16.46 -11.11
C PHE A 520 11.86 -16.22 -11.04
N VAL A 521 12.58 -16.91 -10.15
CA VAL A 521 14.05 -16.82 -10.07
C VAL A 521 14.70 -17.20 -11.41
N ALA A 522 14.19 -18.22 -12.10
CA ALA A 522 14.61 -18.58 -13.45
C ALA A 522 14.26 -17.50 -14.50
N SER A 523 13.04 -16.95 -14.48
CA SER A 523 12.64 -15.87 -15.40
C SER A 523 13.46 -14.58 -15.18
N ALA A 524 13.73 -14.22 -13.93
CA ALA A 524 14.63 -13.13 -13.54
C ALA A 524 16.09 -13.40 -13.97
N ALA A 525 16.53 -14.67 -13.95
CA ALA A 525 17.81 -15.09 -14.50
C ALA A 525 17.93 -14.70 -15.99
N GLU A 526 16.92 -15.07 -16.77
CA GLU A 526 16.83 -14.81 -18.21
C GLU A 526 16.65 -13.31 -18.53
N MET A 527 15.76 -12.59 -17.83
CA MET A 527 15.52 -11.17 -18.06
C MET A 527 16.79 -10.33 -17.97
N ALA A 528 17.64 -10.53 -16.95
CA ALA A 528 18.89 -9.78 -16.86
C ALA A 528 19.93 -10.20 -17.91
N ALA A 529 19.97 -11.49 -18.28
CA ALA A 529 20.87 -12.00 -19.31
C ALA A 529 20.48 -11.53 -20.73
N ALA A 530 19.20 -11.22 -20.93
CA ALA A 530 18.62 -10.84 -22.22
C ALA A 530 18.51 -9.33 -22.45
N GLN A 531 18.77 -8.48 -21.43
CA GLN A 531 18.92 -7.04 -21.67
C GLN A 531 20.26 -6.75 -22.36
N PRO A 532 20.32 -5.81 -23.32
CA PRO A 532 21.57 -5.46 -23.99
C PRO A 532 22.64 -4.98 -23.00
N THR A 533 23.79 -5.65 -22.94
CA THR A 533 24.92 -5.32 -22.06
C THR A 533 25.72 -4.08 -22.49
N ALA A 534 25.07 -3.17 -23.25
CA ALA A 534 25.57 -1.87 -23.63
C ALA A 534 24.41 -0.86 -23.46
N GLN A 535 24.57 0.28 -22.79
CA GLN A 535 25.83 1.04 -22.61
C GLN A 535 25.98 1.61 -21.18
N ALA A 536 26.81 0.98 -20.34
CA ALA A 536 27.39 1.67 -19.19
C ALA A 536 28.51 2.67 -19.61
N ASP A 537 29.06 2.49 -20.82
CA ASP A 537 30.21 3.23 -21.36
C ASP A 537 29.86 4.26 -22.46
N ALA A 538 28.59 4.71 -22.56
CA ALA A 538 28.20 5.70 -23.60
C ALA A 538 27.25 6.80 -23.12
N VAL A 539 27.60 7.44 -22.00
CA VAL A 539 27.22 8.86 -21.76
C VAL A 539 28.49 9.70 -21.57
N MET A 540 29.45 9.51 -22.48
CA MET A 540 30.63 10.35 -22.67
C MET A 540 31.02 10.35 -24.16
N ASP A 541 30.13 10.82 -25.04
CA ASP A 541 30.56 11.21 -26.38
C ASP A 541 31.63 12.30 -26.25
N GLY A 542 32.82 12.02 -26.79
CA GLY A 542 34.06 12.74 -26.50
C GLY A 542 34.03 14.24 -26.81
N GLU A 543 33.10 14.70 -27.64
CA GLU A 543 32.88 16.12 -27.95
C GLU A 543 32.37 16.94 -26.74
N THR A 544 31.76 16.30 -25.72
CA THR A 544 31.35 16.99 -24.49
C THR A 544 32.48 17.11 -23.46
N ALA A 545 33.46 16.21 -23.49
CA ALA A 545 34.61 16.24 -22.59
C ALA A 545 35.56 17.40 -22.92
N GLU A 546 35.91 17.60 -24.20
CA GLU A 546 36.78 18.70 -24.62
C GLU A 546 36.15 20.07 -24.34
N ALA A 547 34.83 20.22 -24.53
CA ALA A 547 34.12 21.47 -24.21
C ALA A 547 34.20 21.86 -22.73
N ILE A 548 34.19 20.88 -21.82
CA ILE A 548 34.30 21.11 -20.37
C ILE A 548 35.77 21.32 -19.95
N GLU A 549 36.72 20.61 -20.56
CA GLU A 549 38.14 20.78 -20.23
C GLU A 549 38.72 22.11 -20.74
N GLU A 550 38.34 22.58 -21.94
CA GLU A 550 38.77 23.87 -22.47
C GLU A 550 38.16 25.04 -21.67
N THR A 551 36.89 24.92 -21.26
CA THR A 551 36.23 25.91 -20.40
C THR A 551 36.87 25.96 -19.01
N SER A 552 37.15 24.82 -18.38
CA SER A 552 37.72 24.76 -17.02
C SER A 552 39.19 25.22 -16.95
N ARG A 553 40.00 24.97 -17.98
CA ARG A 553 41.38 25.52 -18.05
C ARG A 553 41.43 27.05 -18.15
N SER A 554 40.38 27.69 -18.64
CA SER A 554 40.29 29.17 -18.70
C SER A 554 39.86 29.83 -17.39
N ALA A 555 39.20 29.09 -16.48
CA ALA A 555 38.45 29.63 -15.35
C ALA A 555 39.07 29.32 -13.98
N GLY A 556 40.41 29.34 -13.89
CA GLY A 556 41.13 29.17 -12.63
C GLY A 556 41.06 30.39 -11.69
N LEU A 557 39.88 30.75 -11.16
CA LEU A 557 39.77 31.80 -10.11
C LEU A 557 38.67 31.51 -9.06
N SER A 558 39.11 31.52 -7.80
CA SER A 558 38.43 31.18 -6.54
C SER A 558 36.89 31.38 -6.42
N VAL A 559 36.22 30.35 -5.88
CA VAL A 559 34.77 30.18 -5.62
C VAL A 559 34.09 31.33 -4.85
N VAL A 560 34.84 32.16 -4.14
CA VAL A 560 34.29 33.26 -3.31
C VAL A 560 33.73 34.44 -4.14
N VAL A 561 34.14 34.59 -5.42
CA VAL A 561 33.71 35.74 -6.26
C VAL A 561 32.34 35.51 -6.93
N MET A 562 31.97 34.26 -7.24
CA MET A 562 30.70 33.97 -7.95
C MET A 562 29.44 34.27 -7.11
N ALA A 563 29.49 34.05 -5.79
CA ALA A 563 28.36 34.32 -4.90
C ALA A 563 27.97 35.81 -4.85
N ALA A 564 28.93 36.72 -5.02
CA ALA A 564 28.67 38.16 -5.09
C ALA A 564 28.15 38.60 -6.48
N ALA A 565 28.55 37.92 -7.54
CA ALA A 565 28.14 38.24 -8.92
C ALA A 565 26.67 37.88 -9.18
N MET A 566 26.20 36.71 -8.73
CA MET A 566 24.81 36.28 -8.96
C MET A 566 23.77 37.18 -8.27
N LEU A 567 24.10 37.78 -7.11
CA LEU A 567 23.23 38.71 -6.41
C LEU A 567 23.10 40.09 -7.10
N LEU A 568 24.12 40.50 -7.87
CA LEU A 568 24.11 41.76 -8.62
C LEU A 568 23.36 41.65 -9.96
N VAL A 569 23.42 40.49 -10.62
CA VAL A 569 22.70 40.23 -11.87
C VAL A 569 21.18 40.20 -11.67
N THR A 570 20.69 39.63 -10.56
CA THR A 570 19.25 39.59 -10.23
C THR A 570 18.66 40.98 -9.94
N VAL A 571 19.45 41.92 -9.39
CA VAL A 571 19.00 43.31 -9.17
C VAL A 571 19.04 44.11 -10.48
N ALA A 572 20.06 43.95 -11.31
CA ALA A 572 20.17 44.66 -12.60
C ALA A 572 19.07 44.27 -13.60
N ALA A 573 18.66 42.99 -13.64
CA ALA A 573 17.61 42.51 -14.53
C ALA A 573 16.23 43.11 -14.24
N ARG A 574 15.96 43.54 -13.00
CA ARG A 574 14.65 44.11 -12.61
C ARG A 574 14.47 45.60 -12.93
N VAL A 575 15.53 46.31 -13.31
CA VAL A 575 15.47 47.74 -13.65
C VAL A 575 15.31 47.98 -15.17
N ARG A 576 15.66 47.00 -16.02
CA ARG A 576 15.67 47.15 -17.49
C ARG A 576 14.35 46.87 -18.22
N ARG A 577 13.21 46.77 -17.52
CA ARG A 577 11.86 46.70 -18.13
C ARG A 577 11.05 48.01 -18.03
N PHE A 578 11.67 49.09 -17.60
CA PHE A 578 11.18 50.45 -17.85
C PHE A 578 12.28 51.24 -18.59
N VAL A 579 11.89 51.93 -19.67
CA VAL A 579 12.77 52.70 -20.58
C VAL A 579 13.67 51.86 -21.51
N SER A 580 13.05 51.21 -22.50
CA SER A 580 13.19 51.56 -23.94
C SER A 580 12.30 50.68 -24.79
#